data_AF-A0A537RVE7-F1
#
_entry.id   AF-A0A537RVE7-F1
#
_cell.length_a   1.000
_cell.length_b   1.000
_cell.length_c   1.000
_cell.angle_alpha   90.00
_cell.angle_beta   90.00
_cell.angle_gamma   90.00
#
_symmetry.space_group_name_H-M   'P 1'
#
loop_
_entity.id
_entity.type
_entity.pdbx_description
1 polymer ?
#
loop_
_entity_poly.entity_id
_entity_poly.type
_entity_poly.pdbx_seq_one_letter_code
_entity_poly.pdbx_strand_id
1 'polypeptide(L)'
;MTEAIETTPSKSKSKAASPAAFDMPKFELPNFEIPKMEIPAAFREIAEKSVSQAKETYEKMKSAAEEATDVLEDTYAAATRGASDYGLRLIEAARANTNAAFDFANQLMTVKSLSEMVELSTAHTRKQFEALTAQSKELAAIAQKVATDSAEPVKESLGKVFKKVA
;
A
#
# COMPACT_ATOMS: atom_id res chain seq x y z
N MET A 1 14.83 32.45 -53.20
CA MET A 1 13.61 32.11 -52.45
C MET A 1 13.95 32.38 -50.98
N THR A 2 13.71 33.59 -50.45
CA THR A 2 12.50 33.98 -49.66
C THR A 2 12.33 33.05 -48.45
N GLU A 3 12.39 33.44 -47.18
CA GLU A 3 12.23 34.71 -46.40
C GLU A 3 13.23 34.67 -45.21
N ALA A 4 14.01 35.70 -44.91
CA ALA A 4 13.67 36.95 -44.19
C ALA A 4 13.17 36.74 -42.75
N ILE A 5 14.14 36.51 -41.84
CA ILE A 5 14.00 36.80 -40.41
C ILE A 5 14.22 38.30 -40.26
N GLU A 6 13.16 39.05 -40.00
CA GLU A 6 13.26 40.49 -39.79
C GLU A 6 13.49 40.83 -38.32
N THR A 7 14.51 41.65 -38.17
CA THR A 7 15.20 42.07 -36.97
C THR A 7 14.62 43.36 -36.39
N THR A 8 14.59 43.41 -35.05
CA THR A 8 14.97 44.59 -34.23
C THR A 8 13.94 45.75 -34.10
N PRO A 9 14.24 46.84 -33.38
CA PRO A 9 13.69 47.10 -32.04
C PRO A 9 12.96 48.45 -32.00
N SER A 10 12.27 48.82 -30.91
CA SER A 10 12.04 50.25 -30.68
C SER A 10 11.79 50.59 -29.22
N LYS A 11 12.83 51.11 -28.56
CA LYS A 11 12.67 52.11 -27.51
C LYS A 11 12.53 53.46 -28.20
N SER A 12 11.40 54.16 -28.01
CA SER A 12 11.37 55.61 -28.17
C SER A 12 10.36 56.28 -27.23
N LYS A 13 10.94 56.91 -26.21
CA LYS A 13 10.57 58.17 -25.57
C LYS A 13 9.10 58.42 -25.18
N SER A 14 8.91 58.29 -23.87
CA SER A 14 7.93 58.97 -23.03
C SER A 14 7.71 60.44 -23.42
N LYS A 15 6.45 60.79 -23.72
CA LYS A 15 5.96 62.17 -23.62
C LYS A 15 4.89 62.17 -22.53
N ALA A 16 5.15 62.92 -21.47
CA ALA A 16 4.24 63.12 -20.36
C ALA A 16 2.92 63.72 -20.87
N ALA A 17 1.81 63.12 -20.45
CA ALA A 17 0.50 63.74 -20.41
C ALA A 17 0.02 63.61 -18.96
N SER A 18 -0.26 64.74 -18.32
CA SER A 18 -0.78 64.81 -16.96
C SER A 18 -2.01 63.92 -16.80
N PRO A 19 -2.16 63.16 -15.70
CA PRO A 19 -3.44 62.54 -15.42
C PRO A 19 -4.41 63.67 -15.07
N ALA A 20 -5.45 63.80 -15.90
CA ALA A 20 -6.65 64.54 -15.56
C ALA A 20 -7.09 64.09 -14.17
N ALA A 21 -7.40 65.06 -13.30
CA ALA A 21 -7.97 64.81 -11.99
C ALA A 21 -9.24 63.96 -12.16
N PHE A 22 -9.14 62.68 -11.83
CA PHE A 22 -10.28 61.80 -11.71
C PHE A 22 -10.88 62.09 -10.35
N ASP A 23 -11.91 62.93 -10.32
CA ASP A 23 -12.67 63.22 -9.12
C ASP A 23 -13.48 61.96 -8.78
N MET A 24 -12.88 61.08 -7.95
CA MET A 24 -13.57 59.89 -7.47
C MET A 24 -14.60 60.33 -6.42
N PRO A 25 -15.90 60.00 -6.61
CA PRO A 25 -16.88 60.15 -5.55
C PRO A 25 -16.37 59.40 -4.32
N LYS A 26 -16.29 60.11 -3.20
CA LYS A 26 -15.87 59.55 -1.92
C LYS A 26 -16.90 58.49 -1.51
N PHE A 27 -16.59 57.23 -1.81
CA PHE A 27 -17.37 56.08 -1.34
C PHE A 27 -17.04 55.91 0.14
N GLU A 28 -17.81 56.55 1.00
CA GLU A 28 -17.79 56.26 2.44
C GLU A 28 -18.31 54.84 2.63
N LEU A 29 -17.40 53.88 2.80
CA LEU A 29 -17.76 52.57 3.32
C LEU A 29 -18.45 52.83 4.67
N PRO A 30 -19.73 52.43 4.85
CA PRO A 30 -20.38 52.59 6.14
C PRO A 30 -19.48 51.97 7.20
N ASN A 31 -19.23 52.73 8.27
CA ASN A 31 -18.47 52.24 9.42
C ASN A 31 -19.13 50.96 9.88
N PHE A 32 -18.55 49.81 9.54
CA PHE A 32 -18.95 48.52 10.06
C PHE A 32 -18.42 48.48 11.49
N GLU A 33 -19.09 49.21 12.37
CA GLU A 33 -19.01 48.95 13.79
C GLU A 33 -19.57 47.55 13.97
N ILE A 34 -18.68 46.56 13.97
CA ILE A 34 -18.99 45.28 14.60
C ILE A 34 -19.46 45.71 15.99
N PRO A 35 -20.75 45.55 16.33
CA PRO A 35 -21.23 45.88 17.66
C PRO A 35 -20.25 45.23 18.62
N LYS A 36 -19.95 45.85 19.77
CA LYS A 36 -19.31 45.13 20.87
C LYS A 36 -20.26 43.97 21.21
N MET A 37 -20.13 42.86 20.48
CA MET A 37 -20.69 41.58 20.82
C MET A 37 -19.87 41.21 22.04
N GLU A 38 -20.38 41.57 23.20
CA GLU A 38 -20.11 40.82 24.40
C GLU A 38 -20.49 39.40 24.06
N ILE A 39 -19.52 38.61 23.58
CA ILE A 39 -19.73 37.19 23.29
C ILE A 39 -20.28 36.62 24.59
N PRO A 40 -21.56 36.20 24.63
CA PRO A 40 -22.15 35.72 25.86
C PRO A 40 -21.26 34.60 26.41
N ALA A 41 -21.04 34.54 27.73
CA ALA A 41 -20.14 33.55 28.32
C ALA A 41 -20.44 32.12 27.85
N ALA A 42 -21.73 31.80 27.64
CA ALA A 42 -22.19 30.55 27.04
C ALA A 42 -21.64 30.28 25.63
N PHE A 43 -21.53 31.29 24.76
CA PHE A 43 -20.94 31.14 23.42
C PHE A 43 -19.43 30.90 23.46
N ARG A 44 -18.74 31.52 24.42
CA ARG A 44 -17.30 31.32 24.64
C ARG A 44 -17.02 29.90 25.16
N GLU A 45 -17.83 29.42 26.10
CA GLU A 45 -17.75 28.06 26.64
C GLU A 45 -18.07 27.00 25.56
N ILE A 46 -19.08 27.23 24.72
CA ILE A 46 -19.40 26.36 23.57
C ILE A 46 -18.24 26.33 22.58
N ALA A 47 -17.59 27.46 22.30
CA ALA A 47 -16.44 27.54 21.42
C ALA A 47 -15.19 26.85 22.00
N GLU A 48 -14.91 27.03 23.29
CA GLU A 48 -13.80 26.34 23.98
C GLU A 48 -14.00 24.83 24.01
N LYS A 49 -15.24 24.38 24.25
CA LYS A 49 -15.63 22.97 24.22
C LYS A 49 -15.57 22.39 22.80
N SER A 50 -16.02 23.12 21.79
CA SER A 50 -16.00 22.63 20.40
C SER A 50 -14.57 22.51 19.86
N VAL A 51 -13.69 23.47 20.17
CA VAL A 51 -12.27 23.39 19.80
C VAL A 51 -11.59 22.24 20.53
N SER A 52 -11.89 22.03 21.82
CA SER A 52 -11.34 20.91 22.57
C SER A 52 -11.81 19.56 22.03
N GLN A 53 -13.11 19.42 21.71
CA GLN A 53 -13.67 18.21 21.09
C GLN A 53 -13.11 17.97 19.68
N ALA A 54 -12.91 19.03 18.89
CA ALA A 54 -12.30 18.93 17.56
C ALA A 54 -10.84 18.44 17.64
N LYS A 55 -10.05 18.96 18.59
CA LYS A 55 -8.69 18.47 18.85
C LYS A 55 -8.68 17.02 19.30
N GLU A 56 -9.53 16.64 20.24
CA GLU A 56 -9.64 15.26 20.72
C GLU A 56 -10.04 14.30 19.58
N THR A 57 -11.01 14.68 18.77
CA THR A 57 -11.46 13.91 17.60
C THR A 57 -10.36 13.80 16.55
N TYR A 58 -9.60 14.88 16.32
CA TYR A 58 -8.46 14.88 15.42
C TYR A 58 -7.36 13.92 15.89
N GLU A 59 -6.97 13.97 17.17
CA GLU A 59 -5.96 13.07 17.72
C GLU A 59 -6.41 11.59 17.65
N LYS A 60 -7.69 11.31 17.93
CA LYS A 60 -8.28 9.97 17.75
C LYS A 60 -8.22 9.51 16.30
N MET A 61 -8.59 10.37 15.36
CA MET A 61 -8.56 10.09 13.93
C MET A 61 -7.13 9.86 13.44
N LYS A 62 -6.20 10.70 13.84
CA LYS A 62 -4.77 10.57 13.50
C LYS A 62 -4.23 9.24 14.00
N SER A 63 -4.48 8.89 15.26
CA SER A 63 -4.04 7.62 15.83
C SER A 63 -4.66 6.42 15.11
N ALA A 64 -5.94 6.49 14.73
CA ALA A 64 -6.58 5.43 13.95
C ALA A 64 -5.98 5.32 12.53
N ALA A 65 -5.59 6.43 11.91
CA ALA A 65 -4.94 6.44 10.61
C ALA A 65 -3.51 5.87 10.68
N GLU A 66 -2.75 6.17 11.73
CA GLU A 66 -1.45 5.55 12.00
C GLU A 66 -1.59 4.03 12.18
N GLU A 67 -2.51 3.57 13.04
CA GLU A 67 -2.78 2.13 13.23
C GLU A 67 -3.23 1.42 11.94
N ALA A 68 -4.04 2.08 11.11
CA ALA A 68 -4.47 1.53 9.82
C ALA A 68 -3.31 1.42 8.83
N THR A 69 -2.36 2.37 8.87
CA THR A 69 -1.17 2.36 8.02
C THR A 69 -0.22 1.23 8.42
N ASP A 70 0.04 1.08 9.72
CA ASP A 70 0.90 0.00 10.24
C ASP A 70 0.37 -1.39 9.84
N VAL A 71 -0.94 -1.62 9.96
CA VAL A 71 -1.57 -2.88 9.55
C VAL A 71 -1.41 -3.17 8.06
N LEU A 72 -1.50 -2.12 7.23
CA LEU A 72 -1.32 -2.26 5.80
C LEU A 72 0.12 -2.65 5.46
N GLU A 73 1.10 -2.02 6.13
CA GLU A 73 2.52 -2.37 5.99
C GLU A 73 2.79 -3.82 6.40
N ASP A 74 2.29 -4.24 7.58
CA ASP A 74 2.45 -5.60 8.09
C ASP A 74 1.81 -6.65 7.16
N THR A 75 0.60 -6.37 6.67
CA THR A 75 -0.12 -7.25 5.74
C THR A 75 0.64 -7.39 4.42
N TYR A 76 1.16 -6.29 3.89
CA TYR A 76 1.94 -6.30 2.65
C TYR A 76 3.27 -7.05 2.82
N ALA A 77 3.94 -6.86 3.95
CA ALA A 77 5.17 -7.58 4.29
C ALA A 77 4.92 -9.09 4.42
N ALA A 78 3.85 -9.49 5.12
CA ALA A 78 3.44 -10.88 5.27
C ALA A 78 3.12 -11.53 3.90
N ALA A 79 2.35 -10.84 3.06
CA ALA A 79 2.01 -11.31 1.72
C ALA A 79 3.27 -11.48 0.83
N THR A 80 4.17 -10.49 0.83
CA THR A 80 5.39 -10.53 0.01
C THR A 80 6.35 -11.63 0.46
N ARG A 81 6.52 -11.79 1.78
CA ARG A 81 7.30 -12.89 2.34
C ARG A 81 6.68 -14.23 1.98
N GLY A 82 5.37 -14.35 2.13
CA GLY A 82 4.59 -15.52 1.76
C GLY A 82 4.77 -15.95 0.31
N ALA A 83 4.67 -15.00 -0.62
CA ALA A 83 4.89 -15.25 -2.05
C ALA A 83 6.32 -15.72 -2.33
N SER A 84 7.31 -15.13 -1.65
CA SER A 84 8.72 -15.52 -1.78
C SER A 84 8.97 -16.93 -1.25
N ASP A 85 8.48 -17.25 -0.06
CA ASP A 85 8.61 -18.58 0.56
C ASP A 85 7.92 -19.65 -0.30
N TYR A 86 6.73 -19.36 -0.84
CA TYR A 86 6.02 -20.24 -1.76
C TYR A 86 6.82 -20.49 -3.06
N GLY A 87 7.35 -19.43 -3.67
CA GLY A 87 8.16 -19.52 -4.89
C GLY A 87 9.45 -20.31 -4.69
N LEU A 88 10.16 -20.08 -3.59
CA LEU A 88 11.36 -20.86 -3.23
C LEU A 88 11.02 -22.34 -3.10
N ARG A 89 9.89 -22.67 -2.46
CA ARG A 89 9.51 -24.07 -2.26
C ARG A 89 9.15 -24.79 -3.56
N LEU A 90 8.55 -24.08 -4.51
CA LEU A 90 8.32 -24.61 -5.86
C LEU A 90 9.63 -24.91 -6.61
N ILE A 91 10.63 -24.03 -6.50
CA ILE A 91 11.95 -24.23 -7.12
C ILE A 91 12.63 -25.46 -6.52
N GLU A 92 12.57 -25.62 -5.21
CA GLU A 92 13.12 -26.79 -4.52
C GLU A 92 12.40 -28.09 -4.93
N ALA A 93 11.08 -28.07 -5.02
CA ALA A 93 10.29 -29.20 -5.51
C ALA A 93 10.67 -29.56 -6.95
N ALA A 94 10.81 -28.57 -7.84
CA ALA A 94 11.25 -28.79 -9.21
C ALA A 94 12.63 -29.43 -9.26
N ARG A 95 13.60 -28.92 -8.48
CA ARG A 95 14.95 -29.50 -8.38
C ARG A 95 14.90 -30.95 -7.91
N ALA A 96 14.14 -31.23 -6.85
CA ALA A 96 14.01 -32.58 -6.30
C ALA A 96 13.39 -33.55 -7.32
N ASN A 97 12.35 -33.12 -8.04
CA ASN A 97 11.66 -33.93 -9.04
C ASN A 97 12.56 -34.20 -10.26
N THR A 98 13.29 -33.18 -10.74
CA THR A 98 14.26 -33.34 -11.83
C THR A 98 15.37 -34.32 -11.44
N ASN A 99 15.97 -34.17 -10.25
CA ASN A 99 16.99 -35.10 -9.77
C ASN A 99 16.45 -36.53 -9.69
N ALA A 100 15.25 -36.70 -9.13
CA ALA A 100 14.64 -38.02 -9.02
C ALA A 100 14.35 -38.66 -10.38
N ALA A 101 13.94 -37.88 -11.39
CA ALA A 101 13.74 -38.35 -12.75
C ALA A 101 15.06 -38.78 -13.40
N PHE A 102 16.14 -38.01 -13.23
CA PHE A 102 17.47 -38.38 -13.72
C PHE A 102 18.01 -39.62 -13.02
N ASP A 103 17.86 -39.73 -11.71
CA ASP A 103 18.27 -40.92 -10.94
C ASP A 103 17.54 -42.16 -11.44
N PHE A 104 16.22 -42.05 -11.67
CA PHE A 104 15.41 -43.13 -12.20
C PHE A 104 15.83 -43.54 -13.62
N ALA A 105 16.08 -42.56 -14.50
CA ALA A 105 16.57 -42.83 -15.85
C ALA A 105 17.93 -43.53 -15.83
N ASN A 106 18.86 -43.10 -14.97
CA ASN A 106 20.15 -43.75 -14.78
C ASN A 106 19.98 -45.20 -14.31
N GLN A 107 19.12 -45.42 -13.32
CA GLN A 107 18.86 -46.77 -12.80
C GLN A 107 18.23 -47.66 -13.88
N LEU A 108 17.28 -47.14 -14.67
CA LEU A 108 16.67 -47.87 -15.80
C LEU A 108 17.69 -48.30 -16.86
N MET A 109 18.77 -47.55 -17.08
CA MET A 109 19.81 -47.96 -18.03
C MET A 109 20.67 -49.13 -17.51
N THR A 110 20.62 -49.42 -16.21
CA THR A 110 21.46 -50.44 -15.58
C THR A 110 20.74 -51.77 -15.28
N VAL A 111 19.41 -51.79 -15.35
CA VAL A 111 18.62 -53.01 -15.09
C VAL A 111 18.83 -54.05 -16.19
N LYS A 112 18.86 -55.32 -15.81
CA LYS A 112 19.15 -56.47 -16.69
C LYS A 112 17.92 -57.32 -16.99
N SER A 113 16.79 -57.04 -16.34
CA SER A 113 15.55 -57.79 -16.51
C SER A 113 14.30 -56.92 -16.39
N LEU A 114 13.19 -57.42 -16.93
CA LEU A 114 11.88 -56.78 -16.76
C LEU A 114 11.41 -56.76 -15.30
N SER A 115 11.78 -57.77 -14.51
CA SER A 115 11.44 -57.82 -13.07
C SER A 115 12.11 -56.67 -12.31
N GLU A 116 13.40 -56.43 -12.55
CA GLU A 116 14.14 -55.31 -11.96
C GLU A 116 13.55 -53.96 -12.40
N MET A 117 13.14 -53.82 -13.66
CA MET A 117 12.46 -52.63 -14.16
C MET A 117 11.15 -52.36 -13.43
N VAL A 118 10.32 -53.38 -13.22
CA VAL A 118 9.02 -53.26 -12.52
C VAL A 118 9.25 -52.88 -11.05
N GLU A 119 10.21 -53.52 -10.39
CA GLU A 119 10.58 -53.19 -9.01
C GLU A 119 11.03 -51.73 -8.90
N LEU A 120 11.94 -51.30 -9.78
CA LEU A 120 12.44 -49.94 -9.83
C LEU A 120 11.32 -48.91 -10.09
N SER A 121 10.45 -49.18 -11.05
CA SER A 121 9.34 -48.29 -11.42
C SER A 121 8.33 -48.16 -10.29
N THR A 122 8.05 -49.28 -9.60
CA THR A 122 7.14 -49.29 -8.44
C THR A 122 7.73 -48.50 -7.27
N ALA A 123 9.02 -48.68 -6.99
CA ALA A 123 9.73 -47.94 -5.96
C ALA A 123 9.78 -46.44 -6.26
N HIS A 124 10.11 -46.06 -7.51
CA HIS A 124 10.13 -44.67 -7.94
C HIS A 124 8.74 -44.03 -7.80
N THR A 125 7.69 -44.70 -8.28
CA THR A 125 6.31 -44.19 -8.20
C THR A 125 5.87 -43.96 -6.75
N ARG A 126 6.17 -44.92 -5.86
CA ARG A 126 5.87 -44.77 -4.42
C ARG A 126 6.59 -43.54 -3.83
N LYS A 127 7.88 -43.39 -4.12
CA LYS A 127 8.68 -42.24 -3.67
C LYS A 127 8.15 -40.91 -4.21
N GLN A 128 7.75 -40.86 -5.48
CA GLN A 128 7.15 -39.66 -6.07
C GLN A 128 5.81 -39.31 -5.40
N PHE A 129 4.99 -40.31 -5.07
CA PHE A 129 3.73 -40.08 -4.38
C PHE A 129 3.92 -39.53 -2.96
N GLU A 130 4.89 -40.08 -2.21
CA GLU A 130 5.27 -39.58 -0.89
C GLU A 130 5.77 -38.14 -0.97
N ALA A 131 6.66 -37.85 -1.93
CA ALA A 131 7.19 -36.52 -2.16
C ALA A 131 6.10 -35.50 -2.53
N LEU A 132 5.21 -35.85 -3.46
CA LEU A 132 4.09 -35.00 -3.88
C LEU A 132 3.16 -34.70 -2.70
N THR A 133 2.85 -35.71 -1.89
CA THR A 133 1.99 -35.56 -0.71
C THR A 133 2.64 -34.63 0.32
N ALA A 134 3.93 -34.79 0.58
CA ALA A 134 4.68 -33.94 1.50
C ALA A 134 4.76 -32.49 1.00
N GLN A 135 5.17 -32.29 -0.26
CA GLN A 135 5.26 -30.97 -0.90
C GLN A 135 3.90 -30.27 -0.91
N SER A 136 2.80 -30.98 -1.20
CA SER A 136 1.45 -30.41 -1.20
C SER A 136 1.02 -29.93 0.18
N LYS A 137 1.29 -30.72 1.23
CA LYS A 137 0.98 -30.33 2.63
C LYS A 137 1.74 -29.08 3.05
N GLU A 138 2.98 -28.97 2.61
CA GLU A 138 3.81 -27.82 2.95
C GLU A 138 3.39 -26.55 2.22
N LEU A 139 3.10 -26.64 0.92
CA LEU A 139 2.56 -25.50 0.17
C LEU A 139 1.24 -25.03 0.78
N ALA A 140 0.38 -25.97 1.21
CA ALA A 140 -0.84 -25.64 1.93
C ALA A 140 -0.56 -24.94 3.27
N ALA A 141 0.46 -25.39 4.01
CA ALA A 141 0.87 -24.75 5.27
C ALA A 141 1.40 -23.33 5.06
N ILE A 142 2.20 -23.09 4.01
CA ILE A 142 2.65 -21.74 3.63
C ILE A 142 1.44 -20.86 3.31
N ALA A 143 0.52 -21.34 2.46
CA ALA A 143 -0.67 -20.58 2.10
C ALA A 143 -1.55 -20.24 3.32
N GLN A 144 -1.76 -21.22 4.23
CA GLN A 144 -2.50 -20.99 5.46
C GLN A 144 -1.81 -19.95 6.34
N LYS A 145 -0.49 -20.05 6.50
CA LYS A 145 0.29 -19.09 7.29
C LYS A 145 0.15 -17.68 6.73
N VAL A 146 0.27 -17.50 5.42
CA VAL A 146 0.10 -16.18 4.78
C VAL A 146 -1.29 -15.61 5.04
N ALA A 147 -2.33 -16.45 4.93
CA ALA A 147 -3.70 -16.02 5.22
C ALA A 147 -3.87 -15.60 6.68
N THR A 148 -3.30 -16.36 7.63
CA THR A 148 -3.32 -16.05 9.06
C THR A 148 -2.55 -14.76 9.36
N ASP A 149 -1.29 -14.68 8.94
CA ASP A 149 -0.39 -13.54 9.18
C ASP A 149 -0.93 -12.24 8.55
N SER A 150 -1.74 -12.32 7.48
CA SER A 150 -2.39 -11.16 6.86
C SER A 150 -3.71 -10.76 7.55
N ALA A 151 -4.46 -11.72 8.09
CA ALA A 151 -5.79 -11.47 8.65
C ALA A 151 -5.75 -11.08 10.15
N GLU A 152 -4.76 -11.59 10.90
CA GLU A 152 -4.61 -11.29 12.32
C GLU A 152 -4.39 -9.79 12.61
N PRO A 153 -3.47 -9.08 11.94
CA PRO A 153 -3.25 -7.64 12.17
C PRO A 153 -4.50 -6.80 11.93
N VAL A 154 -5.26 -7.13 10.88
CA VAL A 154 -6.52 -6.46 10.54
C VAL A 154 -7.56 -6.65 11.64
N LYS A 155 -7.72 -7.89 12.13
CA LYS A 155 -8.67 -8.21 13.20
C LYS A 155 -8.31 -7.51 14.51
N GLU A 156 -7.03 -7.47 14.87
CA GLU A 156 -6.56 -6.79 16.07
C GLU A 156 -6.76 -5.28 15.98
N SER A 157 -6.44 -4.67 14.83
CA SER A 157 -6.60 -3.22 14.62
C SER A 157 -8.07 -2.79 14.65
N LEU A 158 -8.97 -3.53 13.99
CA LEU A 158 -10.42 -3.28 14.10
C LEU A 158 -10.90 -3.30 15.56
N GLY A 159 -10.40 -4.22 16.37
CA GLY A 159 -10.70 -4.28 17.80
C GLY A 159 -10.16 -3.09 18.60
N LYS A 160 -9.00 -2.54 18.22
CA LYS A 160 -8.39 -1.36 18.85
C LYS A 160 -9.09 -0.07 18.45
N VAL A 161 -9.36 0.13 17.15
CA VAL A 161 -10.06 1.30 16.62
C VAL A 161 -11.47 1.41 17.20
N PHE A 162 -12.21 0.30 17.26
CA PHE A 162 -13.55 0.31 17.87
C PHE A 162 -13.52 0.77 19.33
N LYS A 163 -12.53 0.35 20.13
CA LYS A 163 -12.37 0.77 21.52
C LYS A 163 -11.88 2.21 21.70
N LYS A 164 -11.20 2.78 20.70
CA LYS A 164 -10.71 4.18 20.73
C LYS A 164 -11.77 5.20 20.34
N VAL A 165 -12.72 4.78 19.50
CA VAL A 165 -13.75 5.64 18.90
C VAL A 165 -15.10 5.52 19.64
N ALA A 166 -15.44 4.35 20.19
CA ALA A 166 -16.61 4.15 21.06
C ALA A 166 -16.37 4.72 22.47
#